data_AF-A0A6N8XRL5-F1
#
_entry.id   AF-A0A6N8XRL5-F1
#
_cell.length_a   1.000
_cell.length_b   1.000
_cell.length_c   1.000
_cell.angle_alpha   90.00
_cell.angle_beta   90.00
_cell.angle_gamma   90.00
#
_symmetry.space_group_name_H-M   'P 1'
#
loop_
_entity.id
_entity.type
_entity.pdbx_description
1 polymer ?
#
loop_
_entity_poly.entity_id
_entity_poly.type
_entity_poly.pdbx_seq_one_letter_code
_entity_poly.pdbx_strand_id
1 'polypeptide(L)'
;MVEDSGTVTGQIAHIRSVSANGPRFDPKQTDEARHSFDNLILLCGRHHRVIDIEVKKYSVERLLKMKYEHESQEMVSINSTVEPVANALLQQYENLIIAESGSKVAVHSPGAIQTDVVEIKTTRRMVNVAAPQGTIASSLWHMNYTKHLIDRYHEFKRIEVGKDAMKYPVFYQQIKRQFGTNWKMVALGRFEGLVAYIQSRIDKTKHGRVQKSRGIKNYSSFEEYLEKHGYSEC
;
A
#
# COMPACT_ATOMS: atom_id res chain seq x y z
N MET A 1 11.08 -6.65 -1.40
CA MET A 1 11.04 -5.16 -1.33
C MET A 1 10.05 -4.58 -2.33
N VAL A 2 9.78 -5.29 -3.45
CA VAL A 2 8.78 -4.91 -4.46
C VAL A 2 7.85 -6.11 -4.63
N GLU A 3 6.55 -5.87 -4.58
CA GLU A 3 5.53 -6.88 -4.88
C GLU A 3 5.49 -7.13 -6.40
N ASP A 4 4.94 -8.27 -6.83
CA ASP A 4 4.76 -8.59 -8.27
C ASP A 4 4.02 -7.48 -9.05
N SER A 5 3.27 -6.62 -8.35
CA SER A 5 2.57 -5.46 -8.89
C SER A 5 3.46 -4.24 -9.18
N GLY A 6 4.77 -4.33 -8.95
CA GLY A 6 5.67 -3.17 -8.98
C GLY A 6 5.52 -2.26 -7.75
N THR A 7 4.69 -2.64 -6.77
CA THR A 7 4.48 -1.84 -5.56
C THR A 7 5.67 -2.01 -4.63
N VAL A 8 6.38 -0.93 -4.38
CA VAL A 8 7.48 -0.89 -3.41
C VAL A 8 6.88 -0.96 -2.00
N THR A 9 7.11 -2.08 -1.31
CA THR A 9 6.69 -2.31 0.08
C THR A 9 7.83 -2.21 1.07
N GLY A 10 9.06 -2.06 0.56
CA GLY A 10 10.25 -1.74 1.34
C GLY A 10 10.17 -0.34 1.93
N GLN A 11 10.67 -0.20 3.15
CA GLN A 11 10.78 1.02 3.93
C GLN A 11 12.14 1.03 4.61
N ILE A 12 12.80 2.18 4.57
CA ILE A 12 14.05 2.41 5.30
C ILE A 12 13.68 2.67 6.76
N ALA A 13 14.15 1.79 7.65
CA ALA A 13 13.97 1.90 9.08
C ALA A 13 15.29 2.31 9.74
N HIS A 14 15.20 3.13 10.79
CA HIS A 14 16.35 3.41 11.63
C HIS A 14 16.53 2.27 12.65
N ILE A 15 17.76 1.78 12.81
CA ILE A 15 18.12 0.81 13.85
C ILE A 15 18.02 1.48 15.23
N ARG A 16 18.59 2.67 15.38
CA ARG A 16 18.40 3.58 16.52
C ARG A 16 17.53 4.76 16.10
N SER A 17 16.44 5.00 16.82
CA SER A 17 15.45 6.04 16.49
C SER A 17 16.03 7.45 16.43
N VAL A 18 15.48 8.28 15.53
CA VAL A 18 15.72 9.73 15.47
C VAL A 18 15.08 10.48 16.65
N SER A 19 13.88 10.06 17.05
CA SER A 19 13.12 10.69 18.13
C SER A 19 13.57 10.16 19.49
N ALA A 20 13.72 11.07 20.47
CA ALA A 20 14.06 10.76 21.85
C ALA A 20 13.08 9.78 22.54
N ASN A 21 11.81 9.79 22.11
CA ASN A 21 10.76 8.91 22.61
C ASN A 21 10.56 7.66 21.73
N GLY A 22 11.36 7.50 20.68
CA GLY A 22 11.23 6.39 19.75
C GLY A 22 12.00 5.14 20.15
N PRO A 23 11.76 4.02 19.45
CA PRO A 23 12.35 2.73 19.80
C PRO A 23 13.87 2.76 19.66
N ARG A 24 14.58 2.25 20.67
CA ARG A 24 16.06 2.14 20.68
C ARG A 24 16.79 3.48 20.51
N PHE A 25 16.18 4.59 20.94
CA PHE A 25 16.87 5.88 20.96
C PHE A 25 18.13 5.82 21.83
N ASP A 26 19.24 6.33 21.31
CA ASP A 26 20.50 6.45 22.03
C ASP A 26 20.90 7.93 22.13
N PRO A 27 20.84 8.55 23.32
CA PRO A 27 21.21 9.96 23.49
C PRO A 27 22.70 10.23 23.24
N LYS A 28 23.55 9.20 23.24
CA LYS A 28 25.00 9.34 22.99
C LYS A 28 25.36 9.29 21.51
N GLN A 29 24.42 8.93 20.63
CA GLN A 29 24.64 8.89 19.19
C GLN A 29 24.60 10.30 18.60
N THR A 30 25.64 10.68 17.86
CA THR A 30 25.68 11.96 17.12
C THR A 30 24.63 11.99 16.02
N ASP A 31 24.28 13.17 15.55
CA ASP A 31 23.27 13.35 14.50
C ASP A 31 23.72 12.74 13.16
N GLU A 32 25.00 12.90 12.83
CA GLU A 32 25.62 12.32 11.63
C GLU A 32 25.58 10.79 11.68
N ALA A 33 25.91 10.21 12.82
CA ALA A 33 25.82 8.76 13.02
C ALA A 33 24.37 8.26 13.07
N ARG A 34 23.40 9.14 13.30
CA ARG A 34 21.97 8.80 13.35
C ARG A 34 21.36 8.71 11.95
N HIS A 35 21.83 9.55 11.04
CA HIS A 35 21.43 9.57 9.63
C HIS A 35 22.36 8.77 8.72
N SER A 36 23.43 8.17 9.26
CA SER A 36 24.36 7.38 8.47
C SER A 36 23.74 6.08 7.95
N PHE A 37 24.24 5.61 6.81
CA PHE A 37 23.85 4.35 6.19
C PHE A 37 23.94 3.15 7.16
N ASP A 38 24.92 3.19 8.08
CA ASP A 38 25.13 2.14 9.08
C ASP A 38 23.96 2.01 10.07
N ASN A 39 23.23 3.10 10.30
CA ASN A 39 22.06 3.12 11.17
C ASN A 39 20.74 2.83 10.42
N LEU A 40 20.79 2.55 9.12
CA LEU A 40 19.63 2.29 8.28
C LEU A 40 19.53 0.80 7.90
N ILE A 41 18.32 0.25 7.97
CA ILE A 41 18.01 -1.11 7.52
C ILE A 41 16.75 -1.11 6.67
N LEU A 42 16.76 -1.82 5.55
CA LEU A 42 15.62 -1.91 4.64
C LEU A 42 14.71 -3.07 5.03
N LEU A 43 13.44 -2.79 5.31
CA LEU A 43 12.44 -3.78 5.77
C LEU A 43 11.13 -3.60 5.00
N CYS A 44 10.31 -4.66 4.90
CA CYS A 44 8.94 -4.46 4.40
C CYS A 44 8.07 -3.76 5.46
N GLY A 45 7.02 -3.05 5.05
CA GLY A 45 6.17 -2.28 5.98
C GLY A 45 5.59 -3.07 7.16
N ARG A 46 5.33 -4.39 7.00
CA ARG A 46 4.95 -5.26 8.11
C ARG A 46 6.08 -5.38 9.14
N HIS A 47 7.28 -5.72 8.68
CA HIS A 47 8.42 -5.93 9.58
C HIS A 47 8.94 -4.63 10.18
N HIS A 48 8.85 -3.51 9.46
CA HIS A 48 9.09 -2.18 10.04
C HIS A 48 8.22 -1.94 11.28
N ARG A 49 6.90 -2.22 11.19
CA ARG A 49 6.01 -2.09 12.36
C ARG A 49 6.32 -3.08 13.48
N VAL A 50 6.67 -4.32 13.13
CA VAL A 50 6.97 -5.36 14.13
C VAL A 50 8.20 -4.99 14.95
N ILE A 51 9.28 -4.52 14.32
CA ILE A 51 10.52 -4.19 15.04
C ILE A 51 10.34 -2.98 15.97
N ASP A 52 9.44 -2.05 15.64
CA ASP A 52 9.16 -0.87 16.46
C ASP A 52 8.31 -1.20 17.69
N ILE A 53 7.44 -2.21 17.59
CA ILE A 53 6.61 -2.67 18.72
C ILE A 53 7.41 -3.63 19.61
N GLU A 54 8.12 -4.59 19.03
CA GLU A 54 8.80 -5.67 19.76
C GLU A 54 10.26 -5.31 20.12
N VAL A 55 10.49 -4.12 20.68
CA VAL A 55 11.84 -3.55 20.95
C VAL A 55 12.77 -4.48 21.74
N LYS A 56 12.23 -5.21 22.73
CA LYS A 56 13.03 -6.15 23.54
C LYS A 56 13.57 -7.33 22.73
N LYS A 57 12.83 -7.77 21.71
CA LYS A 57 13.19 -8.91 20.86
C LYS A 57 14.06 -8.47 19.68
N TYR A 58 13.83 -7.27 19.16
CA TYR A 58 14.61 -6.63 18.11
C TYR A 58 15.48 -5.53 18.70
N SER A 59 16.50 -5.95 19.44
CA SER A 59 17.53 -5.06 19.98
C SER A 59 18.41 -4.49 18.86
N VAL A 60 19.18 -3.46 19.20
CA VAL A 60 20.12 -2.80 18.28
C VAL A 60 21.11 -3.82 17.70
N GLU A 61 21.69 -4.67 18.55
CA GLU A 61 22.68 -5.69 18.17
C GLU A 61 22.07 -6.68 17.18
N ARG A 62 20.82 -7.09 17.43
CA ARG A 62 20.11 -8.01 16.54
C ARG A 62 19.86 -7.38 15.17
N LEU A 63 19.42 -6.13 15.12
CA LEU A 63 19.16 -5.43 13.86
C LEU A 63 20.45 -5.18 13.07
N LEU A 64 21.54 -4.83 13.74
CA LEU A 64 22.87 -4.72 13.11
C LEU A 64 23.32 -6.07 12.52
N LYS A 65 23.11 -7.17 13.25
CA LYS A 65 23.40 -8.52 12.75
C LYS A 65 22.56 -8.86 11.52
N MET A 66 21.26 -8.55 11.55
CA MET A 66 20.36 -8.77 10.40
C MET A 66 20.77 -7.94 9.18
N LYS A 67 21.18 -6.68 9.38
CA LYS A 67 21.72 -5.82 8.31
C LYS A 67 22.96 -6.45 7.69
N TYR A 68 23.93 -6.83 8.53
CA TYR A 68 25.17 -7.46 8.08
C TYR A 68 24.92 -8.77 7.31
N GLU A 69 24.05 -9.65 7.81
CA GLU A 69 23.68 -10.91 7.13
C GLU A 69 23.00 -10.66 5.78
N HIS A 70 22.21 -9.59 5.66
CA HIS A 70 21.52 -9.25 4.41
C HIS A 70 22.47 -8.62 3.37
N GLU A 71 23.39 -7.77 3.83
CA GLU A 71 24.34 -7.06 2.97
C GLU A 71 25.53 -7.93 2.55
N SER A 72 25.87 -8.96 3.34
CA SER A 72 26.94 -9.92 3.02
C SER A 72 26.52 -11.01 2.02
N GLN A 73 25.22 -11.12 1.71
CA GLN A 73 24.74 -11.98 0.63
C GLN A 73 24.93 -11.24 -0.70
N GLU A 74 25.88 -11.69 -1.53
CA GLU A 74 26.35 -11.02 -2.74
C GLU A 74 25.26 -10.59 -3.73
N MET A 75 25.45 -9.36 -4.23
CA MET A 75 24.96 -8.65 -5.41
C MET A 75 23.74 -9.20 -6.18
N VAL A 76 22.61 -8.52 -6.01
CA VAL A 76 21.64 -8.36 -7.10
C VAL A 76 22.27 -7.40 -8.12
N SER A 77 22.53 -7.87 -9.34
CA SER A 77 22.94 -6.99 -10.44
C SER A 77 21.88 -5.91 -10.65
N ILE A 78 22.30 -4.64 -10.74
CA ILE A 78 21.38 -3.53 -11.02
C ILE A 78 20.94 -3.65 -12.47
N ASN A 79 19.82 -4.32 -12.69
CA ASN A 79 19.19 -4.44 -13.99
C ASN A 79 18.29 -3.21 -14.20
N SER A 80 17.92 -2.88 -15.44
CA SER A 80 17.07 -1.71 -15.79
C SER A 80 15.69 -1.67 -15.10
N THR A 81 15.29 -2.75 -14.42
CA THR A 81 14.06 -2.86 -13.61
C THR A 81 14.24 -2.40 -12.15
N VAL A 82 15.47 -2.26 -11.66
CA VAL A 82 15.79 -1.96 -10.24
C VAL A 82 16.01 -0.46 -10.00
N GLU A 83 16.51 0.27 -11.00
CA GLU A 83 16.73 1.73 -10.94
C GLU A 83 15.48 2.54 -10.54
N PRO A 84 14.29 2.31 -11.14
CA PRO A 84 13.08 3.06 -10.79
C PRO A 84 12.65 2.82 -9.34
N VAL A 85 12.91 1.60 -8.84
CA VAL A 85 12.60 1.19 -7.46
C VAL A 85 13.54 1.85 -6.48
N ALA A 86 14.84 1.86 -6.77
CA ALA A 86 15.84 2.52 -5.96
C ALA A 86 15.56 4.03 -5.87
N ASN A 87 15.27 4.67 -7.01
CA ASN A 87 14.93 6.10 -7.07
C ASN A 87 13.64 6.41 -6.30
N ALA A 88 12.61 5.56 -6.38
CA ALA A 88 11.38 5.74 -5.61
C ALA A 88 11.62 5.63 -4.09
N LEU A 89 12.52 4.74 -3.64
CA LEU A 89 12.91 4.61 -2.23
C LEU A 89 13.72 5.81 -1.75
N LEU A 90 14.66 6.30 -2.55
CA LEU A 90 15.45 7.49 -2.24
C LEU A 90 14.57 8.74 -2.20
N GLN A 91 13.63 8.89 -3.15
CA GLN A 91 12.69 10.01 -3.15
C GLN A 91 11.74 9.99 -1.93
N GLN A 92 11.36 8.81 -1.43
CA GLN A 92 10.63 8.69 -0.16
C GLN A 92 11.44 9.18 1.03
N TYR A 93 12.77 9.08 0.97
CA TYR A 93 13.69 9.54 2.01
C TYR A 93 13.97 11.05 1.89
N GLU A 94 14.07 11.59 0.68
CA GLU A 94 14.48 12.98 0.41
C GLU A 94 13.36 14.02 0.50
N ASN A 95 12.08 13.63 0.46
CA ASN A 95 10.96 14.57 0.47
C ASN A 95 10.68 15.19 1.87
N LEU A 96 11.59 16.08 2.31
CA LEU A 96 11.30 17.14 3.29
C LEU A 96 10.70 18.35 2.54
N ILE A 97 9.38 18.40 2.39
CA ILE A 97 8.70 19.59 1.87
C ILE A 97 8.53 20.60 3.02
N ILE A 98 9.27 21.71 2.96
CA ILE A 98 8.99 22.91 3.76
C ILE A 98 7.66 23.48 3.25
N ALA A 99 6.61 23.41 4.07
CA ALA A 99 5.35 24.08 3.76
C ALA A 99 5.58 25.60 3.85
N GLU A 100 5.40 26.30 2.73
CA GLU A 100 5.39 27.76 2.70
C GLU A 100 4.28 28.31 3.58
N SER A 101 4.64 28.80 4.76
CA SER A 101 3.88 29.84 5.46
C SER A 101 4.70 31.12 5.43
N GLY A 102 4.56 31.88 4.32
CA GLY A 102 4.70 33.34 4.27
C GLY A 102 5.99 34.00 4.79
N SER A 103 7.09 33.27 5.02
CA SER A 103 8.34 33.87 5.49
C SER A 103 9.51 33.24 4.74
N LYS A 104 10.29 34.08 4.05
CA LYS A 104 11.50 33.66 3.33
C LYS A 104 12.50 33.10 4.34
N VAL A 105 12.69 31.79 4.35
CA VAL A 105 13.76 31.14 5.12
C VAL A 105 15.00 31.07 4.23
N ALA A 106 15.95 31.97 4.46
CA ALA A 106 17.28 31.89 3.85
C ALA A 106 18.21 31.12 4.79
N VAL A 107 18.78 30.02 4.32
CA VAL A 107 19.78 29.23 5.06
C VAL A 107 21.16 29.71 4.62
N HIS A 108 21.95 30.28 5.55
CA HIS A 108 23.23 31.01 5.37
C HIS A 108 23.11 32.47 4.87
N SER A 109 22.25 33.29 5.47
CA SER A 109 22.34 34.75 5.34
C SER A 109 22.41 35.39 6.73
N PRO A 110 23.37 36.30 7.01
CA PRO A 110 23.59 36.90 8.34
C PRO A 110 22.43 37.76 8.89
N GLY A 111 21.26 37.76 8.25
CA GLY A 111 20.12 38.62 8.59
C GLY A 111 18.77 37.91 8.67
N ALA A 112 18.73 36.57 8.70
CA ALA A 112 17.48 35.83 8.86
C ALA A 112 17.14 35.62 10.35
N ILE A 113 15.89 35.90 10.72
CA ILE A 113 15.35 35.80 12.08
C ILE A 113 15.36 34.31 12.51
N GLN A 114 16.04 34.01 13.62
CA GLN A 114 15.93 32.72 14.30
C GLN A 114 14.55 32.64 14.97
N THR A 115 13.71 31.70 14.52
CA THR A 115 12.48 31.34 15.24
C THR A 115 12.74 30.06 16.04
N ASP A 116 12.32 30.05 17.30
CA ASP A 116 12.62 28.94 18.23
C ASP A 116 11.73 27.71 18.06
N VAL A 117 10.69 27.76 17.22
CA VAL A 117 9.81 26.61 17.00
C VAL A 117 9.32 26.55 15.55
N VAL A 118 9.86 25.59 14.80
CA VAL A 118 9.32 25.17 13.51
C VAL A 118 8.32 24.05 13.77
N GLU A 119 7.02 24.33 13.62
CA GLU A 119 5.97 23.31 13.71
C GLU A 119 5.94 22.47 12.41
N ILE A 120 6.71 21.37 12.37
CA ILE A 120 6.77 20.47 11.21
C ILE A 120 5.53 19.57 11.20
N LYS A 121 4.51 19.95 10.42
CA LYS A 121 3.36 19.07 10.12
C LYS A 121 3.70 18.17 8.95
N THR A 122 4.22 16.97 9.21
CA THR A 122 4.37 15.92 8.19
C THR A 122 2.99 15.48 7.70
N THR A 123 2.53 16.04 6.58
CA THR A 123 1.38 15.52 5.85
C THR A 123 1.86 14.40 4.93
N ARG A 124 1.65 13.14 5.33
CA ARG A 124 1.84 12.00 4.42
C ARG A 124 0.86 12.12 3.27
N ARG A 125 1.24 12.78 2.17
CA ARG A 125 0.48 12.70 0.92
C ARG A 125 0.63 11.30 0.35
N MET A 126 -0.47 10.55 0.31
CA MET A 126 -0.56 9.32 -0.47
C MET A 126 -0.33 9.69 -1.93
N VAL A 127 0.81 9.27 -2.49
CA VAL A 127 1.07 9.40 -3.93
C VAL A 127 0.13 8.43 -4.64
N ASN A 128 -0.84 8.98 -5.37
CA ASN A 128 -1.75 8.21 -6.20
C ASN A 128 -1.06 7.95 -7.54
N VAL A 129 -0.41 6.79 -7.69
CA VAL A 129 0.16 6.38 -8.98
C VAL A 129 -1.02 6.14 -9.92
N ALA A 130 -1.07 6.89 -11.04
CA ALA A 130 -2.11 6.73 -12.04
C ALA A 130 -2.16 5.28 -12.49
N ALA A 131 -3.36 4.69 -12.51
CA ALA A 131 -3.54 3.30 -12.92
C ALA A 131 -3.02 3.11 -14.35
N PRO A 132 -2.33 2.00 -14.66
CA PRO A 132 -1.86 1.72 -16.02
C PRO A 132 -3.04 1.78 -16.99
N GLN A 133 -2.89 2.53 -18.09
CA GLN A 133 -3.94 2.64 -19.10
C GLN A 133 -4.33 1.25 -19.63
N GLY A 134 -5.62 1.05 -19.86
CA GLY A 134 -6.13 -0.25 -20.34
C GLY A 134 -6.41 -1.27 -19.24
N THR A 135 -6.29 -0.90 -17.96
CA THR A 135 -6.63 -1.77 -16.81
C THR A 135 -7.98 -1.39 -16.19
N ILE A 136 -8.59 -2.31 -15.42
CA ILE A 136 -9.81 -2.03 -14.65
C ILE A 136 -9.66 -0.76 -13.80
N ALA A 137 -8.50 -0.57 -13.17
CA ALA A 137 -8.23 0.60 -12.34
C ALA A 137 -8.13 1.92 -13.13
N SER A 138 -7.89 1.88 -14.45
CA SER A 138 -7.89 3.08 -15.30
C SER A 138 -9.28 3.59 -15.65
N SER A 139 -10.33 2.77 -15.49
CA SER A 139 -11.71 3.19 -15.73
C SER A 139 -12.50 3.24 -14.42
N LEU A 140 -12.96 4.44 -14.06
CA LEU A 140 -13.73 4.68 -12.84
C LEU A 140 -14.92 3.72 -12.71
N TRP A 141 -15.69 3.57 -13.79
CA TRP A 141 -16.92 2.78 -13.78
C TRP A 141 -16.67 1.28 -13.68
N HIS A 142 -15.71 0.76 -14.44
CA HIS A 142 -15.33 -0.65 -14.37
C HIS A 142 -14.75 -1.00 -12.99
N MET A 143 -13.91 -0.13 -12.43
CA MET A 143 -13.38 -0.29 -11.08
C MET A 143 -14.49 -0.29 -10.03
N ASN A 144 -15.40 0.68 -10.09
CA ASN A 144 -16.49 0.84 -9.13
C ASN A 144 -17.47 -0.33 -9.19
N TYR A 145 -17.86 -0.77 -10.39
CA TYR A 145 -18.74 -1.92 -10.56
C TYR A 145 -18.08 -3.23 -10.09
N THR A 146 -16.80 -3.43 -10.42
CA THR A 146 -16.06 -4.61 -9.93
C THR A 146 -15.99 -4.61 -8.40
N LYS A 147 -15.75 -3.45 -7.79
CA LYS A 147 -15.77 -3.29 -6.33
C LYS A 147 -17.16 -3.57 -5.74
N HIS A 148 -18.23 -3.09 -6.36
CA HIS A 148 -19.61 -3.36 -5.96
C HIS A 148 -19.90 -4.86 -5.89
N LEU A 149 -19.48 -5.63 -6.90
CA LEU A 149 -19.67 -7.08 -6.92
C LEU A 149 -18.82 -7.80 -5.86
N ILE A 150 -17.57 -7.37 -5.65
CA ILE A 150 -16.71 -7.93 -4.60
C ILE A 150 -17.33 -7.70 -3.21
N ASP A 151 -17.88 -6.51 -2.95
CA ASP A 151 -18.55 -6.21 -1.68
C ASP A 151 -19.81 -7.04 -1.48
N ARG A 152 -20.59 -7.25 -2.56
CA ARG A 152 -21.75 -8.15 -2.54
C ARG A 152 -21.36 -9.59 -2.18
N TYR A 153 -20.29 -10.10 -2.78
CA TYR A 153 -19.76 -11.41 -2.42
C TYR A 153 -19.40 -11.48 -0.93
N HIS A 154 -18.70 -10.46 -0.42
CA HIS A 154 -18.33 -10.42 0.99
C HIS A 154 -19.52 -10.34 1.93
N GLU A 155 -20.54 -9.57 1.59
CA GLU A 155 -21.80 -9.50 2.33
C GLU A 155 -22.43 -10.90 2.45
N PHE A 156 -22.62 -11.58 1.32
CA PHE A 156 -23.24 -12.90 1.29
C PHE A 156 -22.39 -13.96 2.00
N LYS A 157 -21.07 -13.90 1.82
CA LYS A 157 -20.17 -14.84 2.47
C LYS A 157 -20.11 -14.61 3.98
N ARG A 158 -20.17 -13.35 4.44
CA ARG A 158 -20.27 -13.00 5.87
C ARG A 158 -21.55 -13.52 6.50
N ILE A 159 -22.68 -13.48 5.79
CA ILE A 159 -23.94 -14.09 6.24
C ILE A 159 -23.79 -15.62 6.36
N GLU A 160 -23.05 -16.24 5.44
CA GLU A 160 -22.85 -17.69 5.42
C GLU A 160 -21.91 -18.20 6.53
N VAL A 161 -20.77 -17.54 6.75
CA VAL A 161 -19.72 -18.01 7.68
C VAL A 161 -19.72 -17.31 9.03
N GLY A 162 -20.45 -16.20 9.17
CA GLY A 162 -20.40 -15.34 10.36
C GLY A 162 -19.27 -14.30 10.30
N LYS A 163 -19.38 -13.24 11.11
CA LYS A 163 -18.45 -12.10 11.11
C LYS A 163 -17.01 -12.52 11.46
N ASP A 164 -16.85 -13.37 12.48
CA ASP A 164 -15.54 -13.71 13.04
C ASP A 164 -14.75 -14.72 12.19
N ALA A 165 -15.46 -15.57 11.44
CA ALA A 165 -14.84 -16.51 10.52
C ALA A 165 -14.57 -15.94 9.11
N MET A 166 -15.02 -14.71 8.83
CA MET A 166 -14.94 -14.11 7.50
C MET A 166 -13.50 -13.71 7.14
N LYS A 167 -12.94 -14.37 6.12
CA LYS A 167 -11.58 -14.10 5.61
C LYS A 167 -11.62 -13.41 4.26
N TYR A 168 -11.79 -12.09 4.26
CA TYR A 168 -11.79 -11.24 3.06
C TYR A 168 -10.59 -11.47 2.11
N PRO A 169 -9.34 -11.64 2.59
CA PRO A 169 -8.19 -11.83 1.69
C PRO A 169 -8.28 -13.06 0.79
N VAL A 170 -8.98 -14.11 1.21
CA VAL A 170 -9.10 -15.37 0.46
C VAL A 170 -9.75 -15.12 -0.90
N PHE A 171 -10.75 -14.23 -0.98
CA PHE A 171 -11.43 -13.96 -2.23
C PHE A 171 -10.54 -13.20 -3.21
N TYR A 172 -9.82 -12.20 -2.73
CA TYR A 172 -8.82 -11.49 -3.55
C TYR A 172 -7.73 -12.43 -4.06
N GLN A 173 -7.26 -13.38 -3.23
CA GLN A 173 -6.28 -14.38 -3.66
C GLN A 173 -6.85 -15.32 -4.73
N GLN A 174 -8.13 -15.68 -4.65
CA GLN A 174 -8.79 -16.49 -5.66
C GLN A 174 -8.95 -15.74 -6.99
N ILE A 175 -9.24 -14.43 -6.96
CA ILE A 175 -9.25 -13.61 -8.16
C ILE A 175 -7.82 -13.52 -8.74
N LYS A 176 -6.79 -13.30 -7.91
CA LYS A 176 -5.38 -13.31 -8.35
C LYS A 176 -5.00 -14.63 -9.02
N ARG A 177 -5.39 -15.77 -8.45
CA ARG A 177 -5.14 -17.10 -9.04
C ARG A 177 -5.85 -17.29 -10.38
N GLN A 178 -7.08 -16.80 -10.53
CA GLN A 178 -7.87 -16.97 -11.76
C GLN A 178 -7.38 -16.06 -12.90
N PHE A 179 -6.98 -14.83 -12.60
CA PHE A 179 -6.64 -13.83 -13.61
C PHE A 179 -5.14 -13.60 -13.79
N GLY A 180 -4.31 -14.17 -12.90
CA GLY A 180 -2.85 -13.98 -12.85
C GLY A 180 -2.42 -12.68 -12.18
N THR A 181 -3.36 -11.82 -11.80
CA THR A 181 -3.08 -10.48 -11.24
C THR A 181 -4.19 -10.01 -10.32
N ASN A 182 -3.93 -8.95 -9.55
CA ASN A 182 -4.94 -8.28 -8.75
C ASN A 182 -6.08 -7.79 -9.65
N TRP A 183 -7.34 -7.90 -9.19
CA TRP A 183 -8.53 -7.47 -9.92
C TRP A 183 -8.45 -6.03 -10.47
N LYS A 184 -7.76 -5.14 -9.76
CA LYS A 184 -7.51 -3.76 -10.20
C LYS A 184 -6.63 -3.66 -11.46
N MET A 185 -5.70 -4.59 -11.63
CA MET A 185 -4.72 -4.63 -12.71
C MET A 185 -5.13 -5.55 -13.86
N VAL A 186 -6.33 -6.12 -13.80
CA VAL A 186 -6.87 -6.90 -14.92
C VAL A 186 -7.06 -5.96 -16.11
N ALA A 187 -6.71 -6.41 -17.32
CA ALA A 187 -6.93 -5.63 -18.54
C ALA A 187 -8.45 -5.41 -18.77
N LEU A 188 -8.84 -4.24 -19.28
CA LEU A 188 -10.23 -3.91 -19.61
C LEU A 188 -10.85 -4.93 -20.58
N GLY A 189 -10.09 -5.44 -21.54
CA GLY A 189 -10.54 -6.50 -22.45
C GLY A 189 -10.90 -7.84 -21.76
N ARG A 190 -10.55 -8.00 -20.48
CA ARG A 190 -10.91 -9.18 -19.66
C ARG A 190 -11.99 -8.86 -18.61
N PHE A 191 -12.61 -7.68 -18.69
CA PHE A 191 -13.62 -7.22 -17.74
C PHE A 191 -14.82 -8.17 -17.65
N GLU A 192 -15.42 -8.53 -18.79
CA GLU A 192 -16.57 -9.45 -18.84
C GLU A 192 -16.27 -10.78 -18.13
N GLY A 193 -15.09 -11.34 -18.38
CA GLY A 193 -14.65 -12.56 -17.71
C GLY A 193 -14.50 -12.40 -16.19
N LEU A 194 -13.99 -11.25 -15.75
CA LEU A 194 -13.85 -10.92 -14.32
C LEU A 194 -15.22 -10.79 -13.63
N VAL A 195 -16.14 -10.06 -14.26
CA VAL A 195 -17.52 -9.88 -13.79
C VAL A 195 -18.22 -11.23 -13.70
N ALA A 196 -18.21 -12.02 -14.77
CA ALA A 196 -18.84 -13.34 -14.82
C ALA A 196 -18.27 -14.27 -13.74
N TYR A 197 -16.95 -14.23 -13.50
CA TYR A 197 -16.32 -14.99 -12.44
C TYR A 197 -16.84 -14.56 -11.06
N ILE A 198 -16.83 -13.26 -10.73
CA ILE A 198 -17.29 -12.77 -9.42
C ILE A 198 -18.78 -13.08 -9.23
N GLN A 199 -19.61 -12.85 -10.23
CA GLN A 199 -21.04 -13.19 -10.24
C GLN A 199 -21.28 -14.69 -9.95
N SER A 200 -20.55 -15.59 -10.62
CA SER A 200 -20.60 -17.03 -10.35
C SER A 200 -20.25 -17.36 -8.89
N ARG A 201 -19.30 -16.62 -8.30
CA ARG A 201 -18.89 -16.81 -6.90
C ARG A 201 -19.96 -16.30 -5.92
N ILE A 202 -20.65 -15.21 -6.23
CA ILE A 202 -21.81 -14.72 -5.47
C ILE A 202 -22.93 -15.76 -5.50
N ASP A 203 -23.30 -16.23 -6.69
CA ASP A 203 -24.38 -17.20 -6.90
C ASP A 203 -24.14 -18.54 -6.18
N LYS A 204 -22.88 -18.95 -5.99
CA LYS A 204 -22.50 -20.18 -5.29
C LYS A 204 -22.57 -20.07 -3.76
N THR A 205 -22.65 -18.86 -3.20
CA THR A 205 -22.85 -18.69 -1.75
C THR A 205 -24.21 -19.27 -1.31
N LYS A 206 -24.34 -19.64 -0.04
CA LYS A 206 -25.62 -20.14 0.51
C LYS A 206 -26.73 -19.10 0.30
N HIS A 207 -26.45 -17.83 0.59
CA HIS A 207 -27.42 -16.75 0.44
C HIS A 207 -27.77 -16.49 -1.04
N GLY A 208 -26.78 -16.50 -1.93
CA GLY A 208 -27.00 -16.32 -3.38
C GLY A 208 -27.86 -17.42 -3.99
N ARG A 209 -27.65 -18.68 -3.59
CA ARG A 209 -28.51 -19.80 -4.03
C ARG A 209 -29.96 -19.65 -3.57
N VAL A 210 -30.17 -19.22 -2.33
CA VAL A 210 -31.52 -19.02 -1.75
C VAL A 210 -32.25 -17.84 -2.40
N GLN A 211 -31.56 -16.73 -2.68
CA GLN A 211 -32.17 -15.62 -3.40
C GLN A 211 -32.56 -16.02 -4.83
N LYS A 212 -31.66 -16.74 -5.52
CA LYS A 212 -31.90 -17.22 -6.88
C LYS A 212 -33.09 -18.18 -6.95
N SER A 213 -33.25 -19.08 -5.98
CA SER A 213 -34.42 -19.96 -5.91
C SER A 213 -35.75 -19.22 -5.66
N ARG A 214 -35.68 -17.98 -5.15
CA ARG A 214 -36.83 -17.09 -4.94
C ARG A 214 -37.06 -16.11 -6.09
N GLY A 215 -36.29 -16.21 -7.18
CA GLY A 215 -36.36 -15.26 -8.30
C GLY A 215 -35.81 -13.86 -7.96
N ILE A 216 -35.10 -13.71 -6.85
CA ILE A 216 -34.52 -12.43 -6.42
C ILE A 216 -33.15 -12.27 -7.07
N LYS A 217 -32.90 -11.10 -7.66
CA LYS A 217 -31.62 -10.77 -8.31
C LYS A 217 -30.53 -10.50 -7.26
N ASN A 218 -29.40 -11.20 -7.38
CA ASN A 218 -28.28 -11.09 -6.43
C ASN A 218 -27.44 -9.81 -6.60
N TYR A 219 -27.42 -9.23 -7.80
CA TYR A 219 -26.58 -8.08 -8.20
C TYR A 219 -27.18 -7.38 -9.42
N SER A 220 -26.88 -6.09 -9.62
CA SER A 220 -27.26 -5.37 -10.84
C SER A 220 -26.34 -5.77 -12.02
N SER A 221 -26.80 -5.59 -13.26
CA SER A 221 -25.90 -5.64 -14.43
C SER A 221 -24.95 -4.43 -14.43
N PHE A 222 -24.00 -4.41 -15.35
CA PHE A 222 -23.11 -3.26 -15.49
C PHE A 222 -23.90 -2.04 -15.99
N GLU A 223 -24.78 -2.22 -16.98
CA GLU A 223 -25.65 -1.17 -17.53
C GLU A 223 -26.58 -0.60 -16.45
N GLU A 224 -27.28 -1.46 -15.70
CA GLU A 224 -28.14 -1.01 -14.58
C GLU A 224 -27.34 -0.27 -13.50
N TYR A 225 -26.07 -0.65 -13.29
CA TYR A 225 -25.20 0.04 -12.35
C TYR A 225 -24.84 1.45 -12.86
N LEU A 226 -24.57 1.60 -14.15
CA LEU A 226 -24.29 2.89 -14.79
C LEU A 226 -25.51 3.81 -14.77
N GLU A 227 -26.69 3.29 -15.12
CA GLU A 227 -27.96 4.04 -15.07
C GLU A 227 -28.24 4.56 -13.66
N LYS A 228 -28.04 3.71 -12.64
CA LYS A 228 -28.28 4.08 -11.25
C LYS A 228 -27.30 5.12 -10.70
N HIS A 229 -26.06 5.14 -11.18
CA HIS A 229 -25.00 6.01 -10.65
C HIS A 229 -24.67 7.18 -11.59
N GLY A 230 -25.48 7.41 -12.62
CA GLY A 230 -25.45 8.61 -13.44
C GLY A 230 -24.31 8.66 -14.45
N TYR A 231 -24.24 7.70 -15.37
CA TYR A 231 -23.47 7.89 -16.60
C TYR A 231 -24.29 8.76 -17.58
N SER A 232 -24.06 10.07 -17.60
CA SER A 232 -24.40 10.89 -18.77
C SER A 232 -23.24 10.78 -19.75
N GLU A 233 -23.48 10.25 -20.94
CA GLU A 233 -22.52 10.34 -22.05
C GLU A 233 -22.12 11.82 -22.24
N CYS A 234 -20.83 12.10 -22.16
CA CYS A 234 -20.21 13.32 -22.67
C CYS A 234 -19.45 12.96 -23.94
#